data_AF-A0A1F3VEZ8-F1
#
_entry.id   AF-A0A1F3VEZ8-F1
#
_cell.length_a   1.000
_cell.length_b   1.000
_cell.length_c   1.000
_cell.angle_alpha   90.00
_cell.angle_beta   90.00
_cell.angle_gamma   90.00
#
_symmetry.space_group_name_H-M   'P 1'
#
loop_
_entity.id
_entity.type
_entity.pdbx_description
1 polymer ?
#
loop_
_entity_poly.entity_id
_entity_poly.type
_entity_poly.pdbx_seq_one_letter_code
_entity_poly.pdbx_strand_id
1 'polypeptide(L)'
;MQKKFLFLLIVIFLFANWGLAFNTHHPINMPMPKDSKLPTKNGKFWCTTCHIGHSPNGKTAKTAQDKKGNPAGLRMPYNELCLTCHTAAGNNDKNHINVKINKMAKDAPDIAVETCASCHSMHFAKQGLTLYVESNLCMNCHTEKRKQMHKPMPMMAALASTKKIRLENEQVACQTCHSPHNEQISKHYLREKKDDLLQFCSTCHGEGTITIFDNYHKKLSKKNK
;
A
#
# COMPACT_ATOMS: atom_id res chain seq x y z
N MET A 1 -11.77 16.17 65.98
CA MET A 1 -11.65 17.07 64.81
C MET A 1 -10.93 16.29 63.72
N GLN A 2 -11.69 15.69 62.80
CA GLN A 2 -11.84 16.10 61.40
C GLN A 2 -11.06 15.17 60.45
N LYS A 3 -11.83 14.21 59.92
CA LYS A 3 -11.63 13.53 58.64
C LYS A 3 -11.38 14.56 57.53
N LYS A 4 -10.60 14.16 56.52
CA LYS A 4 -10.44 14.70 55.14
C LYS A 4 -9.00 15.15 54.85
N PHE A 5 -8.16 14.23 54.39
CA PHE A 5 -7.22 14.52 53.30
C PHE A 5 -7.18 13.29 52.38
N LEU A 6 -8.27 13.21 51.62
CA LEU A 6 -8.55 12.26 50.57
C LEU A 6 -7.73 12.66 49.34
N PHE A 7 -7.10 11.66 48.70
CA PHE A 7 -6.80 11.58 47.27
C PHE A 7 -6.43 12.88 46.55
N LEU A 8 -5.14 13.17 46.39
CA LEU A 8 -4.73 14.03 45.27
C LEU A 8 -3.26 13.88 44.88
N LEU A 9 -2.71 12.67 44.70
CA LEU A 9 -1.32 12.54 44.21
C LEU A 9 -1.03 11.28 43.38
N ILE A 10 -2.04 10.69 42.73
CA ILE A 10 -1.85 9.58 41.76
C ILE A 10 -2.78 9.77 40.55
N VAL A 11 -2.70 10.90 39.83
CA VAL A 11 -3.35 11.04 38.50
C VAL A 11 -2.52 11.88 37.50
N ILE A 12 -1.25 12.23 37.77
CA ILE A 12 -0.46 13.13 36.89
C ILE A 12 0.70 12.40 36.17
N PHE A 13 0.63 11.08 35.99
CA PHE A 13 1.63 10.33 35.19
C PHE A 13 1.01 9.27 34.26
N LEU A 14 -0.18 9.54 33.71
CA LEU A 14 -0.80 8.73 32.65
C LEU A 14 -1.25 9.55 31.42
N PHE A 15 -0.61 10.69 31.16
CA PHE A 15 -0.85 11.50 29.95
C PHE A 15 0.43 11.78 29.14
N ALA A 16 1.39 10.86 29.20
CA ALA A 16 2.61 10.94 28.40
C ALA A 16 2.78 9.68 27.54
N ASN A 17 1.80 9.37 26.68
CA ASN A 17 2.02 8.60 25.44
C ASN A 17 0.81 8.46 24.50
N TRP A 18 -0.20 9.32 24.61
CA TRP A 18 -1.21 9.44 23.58
C TRP A 18 -0.86 10.63 22.70
N GLY A 19 0.16 10.43 21.86
CA GLY A 19 0.24 11.18 20.62
C GLY A 19 -1.04 10.88 19.86
N LEU A 20 -2.01 11.78 19.96
CA LEU A 20 -3.16 11.85 19.06
C LEU A 20 -2.59 11.99 17.65
N ALA A 21 -2.31 10.86 17.01
CA ALA A 21 -2.04 10.81 15.59
C ALA A 21 -3.35 11.23 14.92
N PHE A 22 -3.48 12.53 14.67
CA PHE A 22 -4.49 13.06 13.77
C PHE A 22 -4.18 12.46 12.40
N ASN A 23 -4.78 11.30 12.18
CA ASN A 23 -4.58 10.41 11.05
C ASN A 23 -5.29 10.99 9.82
N THR A 24 -5.10 12.28 9.56
CA THR A 24 -5.80 13.02 8.51
C THR A 24 -4.88 13.26 7.32
N HIS A 25 -3.56 13.26 7.51
CA HIS A 25 -2.56 13.54 6.48
C HIS A 25 -1.28 12.69 6.70
N HIS A 26 -0.55 12.37 5.63
CA HIS A 26 0.85 11.93 5.65
C HIS A 26 1.66 12.86 6.56
N PRO A 27 2.71 12.40 7.27
CA PRO A 27 3.52 13.23 8.16
C PRO A 27 3.84 14.62 7.58
N ILE A 28 3.22 15.66 8.15
CA ILE A 28 3.52 17.08 7.91
C ILE A 28 4.49 17.58 8.99
N ASN A 29 5.09 18.75 8.77
CA ASN A 29 6.04 19.36 9.70
C ASN A 29 7.33 18.54 9.92
N MET A 30 7.65 17.67 8.96
CA MET A 30 8.91 16.93 8.90
C MET A 30 9.96 17.72 8.10
N PRO A 31 11.26 17.67 8.49
CA PRO A 31 12.32 18.33 7.73
C PRO A 31 12.40 17.76 6.31
N MET A 32 12.63 18.63 5.33
CA MET A 32 12.80 18.24 3.93
C MET A 32 14.29 18.17 3.57
N PRO A 33 14.67 17.32 2.60
CA PRO A 33 15.99 17.38 1.98
C PRO A 33 16.27 18.81 1.47
N LYS A 34 17.48 19.31 1.73
CA LYS A 34 17.87 20.69 1.40
C LYS A 34 17.82 21.00 -0.10
N ASP A 35 17.93 19.96 -0.92
CA ASP A 35 17.89 19.97 -2.38
C ASP A 35 16.48 19.75 -2.95
N SER A 36 15.45 19.67 -2.10
CA SER A 36 14.08 19.50 -2.57
C SER A 36 13.63 20.70 -3.41
N LYS A 37 13.14 20.41 -4.61
CA LYS A 37 12.57 21.40 -5.53
C LYS A 37 11.15 21.82 -5.15
N LEU A 38 10.57 21.24 -4.10
CA LEU A 38 9.20 21.52 -3.68
C LEU A 38 9.16 22.62 -2.61
N PRO A 39 8.11 23.48 -2.60
CA PRO A 39 8.00 24.54 -1.59
C PRO A 39 7.90 23.98 -0.18
N THR A 40 8.64 24.59 0.76
CA THR A 40 8.63 24.22 2.17
C THR A 40 8.13 25.38 3.02
N LYS A 41 7.65 25.08 4.23
CA LYS A 41 7.37 26.07 5.26
C LYS A 41 8.42 25.93 6.35
N ASN A 42 9.31 26.92 6.48
CA ASN A 42 10.43 26.90 7.43
C ASN A 42 11.32 25.65 7.29
N GLY A 43 11.62 25.24 6.05
CA GLY A 43 12.45 24.05 5.77
C GLY A 43 11.75 22.71 6.01
N LYS A 44 10.44 22.73 6.28
CA LYS A 44 9.63 21.54 6.57
C LYS A 44 8.51 21.34 5.55
N PHE A 45 8.07 20.09 5.45
CA PHE A 45 6.94 19.68 4.63
C PHE A 45 5.63 20.28 5.15
N TRP A 46 4.81 20.83 4.24
CA TRP A 46 3.54 21.46 4.56
C TRP A 46 2.47 21.21 3.48
N CYS A 47 1.22 21.63 3.71
CA CYS A 47 0.12 21.44 2.75
C CYS A 47 0.47 22.03 1.37
N THR A 48 1.13 23.18 1.37
CA THR A 48 1.58 23.90 0.18
C THR A 48 2.76 23.24 -0.52
N THR A 49 3.35 22.17 0.05
CA THR A 49 4.39 21.38 -0.62
C THR A 49 3.78 20.51 -1.71
N CYS A 50 2.60 19.93 -1.47
CA CYS A 50 1.86 19.12 -2.45
C CYS A 50 0.84 19.94 -3.22
N HIS A 51 0.14 20.84 -2.53
CA HIS A 51 -0.97 21.58 -3.09
C HIS A 51 -0.57 23.01 -3.49
N ILE A 52 -1.22 23.50 -4.54
CA ILE A 52 -1.22 24.92 -4.88
C ILE A 52 -2.29 25.57 -4.01
N GLY A 53 -1.89 26.47 -3.12
CA GLY A 53 -2.80 27.15 -2.19
C GLY A 53 -3.80 28.09 -2.86
N HIS A 54 -3.52 28.55 -4.08
CA HIS A 54 -4.40 29.40 -4.89
C HIS A 54 -4.46 28.85 -6.32
N SER A 55 -5.67 28.61 -6.83
CA SER A 55 -5.84 28.04 -8.17
C SER A 55 -5.40 29.07 -9.22
N PRO A 56 -4.45 28.77 -10.13
CA PRO A 56 -3.95 29.75 -11.10
C PRO A 56 -5.01 30.26 -12.08
N ASN A 57 -6.17 29.58 -12.17
CA ASN A 57 -7.23 29.86 -13.14
C ASN A 57 -8.61 30.13 -12.50
N GLY A 58 -8.69 30.50 -11.22
CA GLY A 58 -9.96 30.82 -10.55
C GLY A 58 -10.95 29.64 -10.38
N LYS A 59 -10.60 28.42 -10.80
CA LYS A 59 -11.41 27.21 -10.58
C LYS A 59 -11.10 26.60 -9.21
N THR A 60 -12.11 26.39 -8.39
CA THR A 60 -11.94 25.84 -7.03
C THR A 60 -11.33 24.43 -7.07
N ALA A 61 -10.57 24.08 -6.02
CA ALA A 61 -9.99 22.76 -5.82
C ALA A 61 -11.02 21.62 -5.65
N LYS A 62 -12.32 21.88 -5.85
CA LYS A 62 -13.36 20.84 -5.84
C LYS A 62 -13.66 20.27 -7.24
N THR A 63 -13.26 20.97 -8.31
CA THR A 63 -13.57 20.56 -9.70
C THR A 63 -12.34 20.51 -10.62
N ALA A 64 -11.16 20.91 -10.14
CA ALA A 64 -9.95 20.94 -10.95
C ALA A 64 -9.27 19.56 -11.02
N GLN A 65 -9.97 18.52 -11.47
CA GLN A 65 -9.25 17.41 -12.06
C GLN A 65 -8.59 17.93 -13.34
N ASP A 66 -7.29 17.63 -13.53
CA ASP A 66 -6.72 17.82 -14.84
C ASP A 66 -7.36 16.84 -15.84
N LYS A 67 -7.08 16.99 -17.13
CA LYS A 67 -7.63 16.11 -18.19
C LYS A 67 -7.28 14.61 -18.01
N LYS A 68 -6.49 14.26 -16.99
CA LYS A 68 -6.02 12.90 -16.66
C LYS A 68 -6.57 12.39 -15.31
N GLY A 69 -7.48 13.12 -14.66
CA GLY A 69 -8.17 12.67 -13.44
C GLY A 69 -7.43 12.91 -12.12
N ASN A 70 -6.31 13.65 -12.11
CA ASN A 70 -5.56 13.90 -10.88
C ASN A 70 -6.37 14.77 -9.88
N PRO A 71 -6.38 14.46 -8.57
CA PRO A 71 -7.17 15.20 -7.59
C PRO A 71 -6.72 16.67 -7.47
N ALA A 72 -7.72 17.52 -7.27
CA ALA A 72 -7.67 18.92 -7.60
C ALA A 72 -6.72 19.77 -6.73
N GLY A 73 -5.82 20.48 -7.42
CA GLY A 73 -4.89 21.43 -6.81
C GLY A 73 -3.53 20.87 -6.43
N LEU A 74 -3.14 19.68 -6.89
CA LEU A 74 -1.74 19.23 -6.78
C LEU A 74 -0.80 20.07 -7.66
N ARG A 75 0.44 20.25 -7.22
CA ARG A 75 1.48 21.00 -7.95
C ARG A 75 1.99 20.29 -9.20
N MET A 76 1.83 18.98 -9.26
CA MET A 76 2.28 18.12 -10.34
C MET A 76 1.44 16.83 -10.35
N PRO A 77 1.55 15.98 -11.40
CA PRO A 77 0.85 14.71 -11.45
C PRO A 77 1.11 13.84 -10.20
N TYR A 78 0.09 13.08 -9.78
CA TYR A 78 0.12 12.38 -8.47
C TYR A 78 1.37 11.51 -8.29
N ASN A 79 1.69 10.66 -9.27
CA ASN A 79 2.83 9.75 -9.16
C ASN A 79 4.17 10.51 -9.13
N GLU A 80 4.31 11.55 -9.96
CA GLU A 80 5.53 12.37 -10.00
C GLU A 80 5.80 13.08 -8.67
N LEU A 81 4.73 13.54 -8.01
CA LEU A 81 4.82 14.13 -6.68
C LEU A 81 5.39 13.16 -5.66
N CYS A 82 4.89 11.92 -5.63
CA CYS A 82 5.40 10.89 -4.73
C CYS A 82 6.85 10.53 -5.04
N LEU A 83 7.18 10.36 -6.32
CA LEU A 83 8.50 9.95 -6.79
C LEU A 83 9.56 11.05 -6.64
N THR A 84 9.17 12.29 -6.37
CA THR A 84 10.13 13.36 -6.03
C THR A 84 10.95 13.02 -4.77
N CYS A 85 10.35 12.29 -3.82
CA CYS A 85 11.04 11.87 -2.58
C CYS A 85 11.13 10.34 -2.45
N HIS A 86 10.12 9.60 -2.92
CA HIS A 86 10.02 8.15 -2.76
C HIS A 86 10.50 7.40 -4.00
N THR A 87 11.68 7.76 -4.52
CA THR A 87 12.29 7.11 -5.70
C THR A 87 12.50 5.60 -5.50
N ALA A 88 12.72 5.17 -4.25
CA ALA A 88 12.86 3.76 -3.89
C ALA A 88 11.52 3.02 -3.69
N ALA A 89 10.38 3.73 -3.60
CA ALA A 89 9.07 3.08 -3.45
C ALA A 89 8.59 2.43 -4.76
N GLY A 90 9.21 2.77 -5.90
CA GLY A 90 9.05 2.10 -7.17
C GLY A 90 9.06 3.08 -8.34
N ASN A 91 8.43 2.70 -9.44
CA ASN A 91 8.37 3.52 -10.66
C ASN A 91 7.05 3.26 -11.43
N ASN A 92 6.76 4.13 -12.40
CA ASN A 92 5.50 4.10 -13.14
C ASN A 92 5.32 2.88 -14.07
N ASP A 93 6.41 2.21 -14.43
CA ASP A 93 6.41 1.16 -15.46
C ASP A 93 6.41 -0.25 -14.85
N LYS A 94 6.93 -0.40 -13.64
CA LYS A 94 7.13 -1.71 -12.99
C LYS A 94 6.23 -1.97 -11.79
N ASN A 95 5.57 -0.93 -11.29
CA ASN A 95 4.58 -1.07 -10.23
C ASN A 95 3.23 -1.49 -10.80
N HIS A 96 2.37 -2.04 -9.95
CA HIS A 96 0.98 -2.39 -10.28
C HIS A 96 0.10 -1.13 -10.40
N ILE A 97 0.47 -0.22 -11.30
CA ILE A 97 -0.24 1.03 -11.64
C ILE A 97 -0.31 1.16 -13.15
N ASN A 98 -1.17 2.04 -13.68
CA ASN A 98 -1.46 2.13 -15.11
C ASN A 98 -1.91 0.78 -15.72
N VAL A 99 -2.44 -0.13 -14.90
CA VAL A 99 -2.84 -1.46 -15.33
C VAL A 99 -4.33 -1.49 -15.66
N LYS A 100 -4.62 -1.99 -16.86
CA LYS A 100 -5.96 -2.46 -17.20
C LYS A 100 -6.14 -3.82 -16.55
N ILE A 101 -6.94 -3.91 -15.49
CA ILE A 101 -7.36 -5.20 -14.97
C ILE A 101 -8.40 -5.71 -15.95
N ASN A 102 -7.93 -6.45 -16.96
CA ASN A 102 -8.75 -7.04 -18.01
C ASN A 102 -9.91 -7.80 -17.36
N LYS A 103 -11.15 -7.32 -17.54
CA LYS A 103 -12.44 -7.84 -17.07
C LYS A 103 -12.41 -9.25 -16.46
N MET A 104 -11.88 -9.39 -15.24
CA MET A 104 -12.00 -10.63 -14.48
C MET A 104 -13.35 -10.70 -13.77
N ALA A 105 -13.90 -9.52 -13.44
CA ALA A 105 -15.31 -9.33 -13.16
C ALA A 105 -15.97 -8.73 -14.42
N LYS A 106 -17.18 -9.19 -14.75
CA LYS A 106 -17.93 -8.76 -15.96
C LYS A 106 -18.16 -7.25 -16.03
N ASP A 107 -18.24 -6.59 -14.87
CA ASP A 107 -18.67 -5.19 -14.75
C ASP A 107 -17.55 -4.24 -14.27
N ALA A 108 -16.29 -4.69 -14.25
CA ALA A 108 -15.18 -3.82 -13.86
C ALA A 108 -14.89 -2.77 -14.95
N PRO A 109 -14.59 -1.51 -14.58
CA PRO A 109 -14.15 -0.49 -15.53
C PRO A 109 -12.85 -0.91 -16.23
N ASP A 110 -12.67 -0.47 -17.49
CA ASP A 110 -11.53 -0.88 -18.35
C ASP A 110 -10.15 -0.50 -17.78
N ILE A 111 -10.11 0.48 -16.88
CA ILE A 111 -8.92 0.84 -16.09
C ILE A 111 -9.32 0.78 -14.61
N ALA A 112 -8.60 -0.02 -13.83
CA ALA A 112 -8.91 -0.26 -12.42
C ALA A 112 -7.86 0.33 -11.47
N VAL A 113 -6.63 0.56 -11.95
CA VAL A 113 -5.54 1.13 -11.14
C VAL A 113 -4.74 2.12 -11.99
N GLU A 114 -4.90 3.41 -11.68
CA GLU A 114 -4.35 4.52 -12.48
C GLU A 114 -3.10 5.12 -11.87
N THR A 115 -3.09 5.31 -10.56
CA THR A 115 -2.01 6.03 -9.86
C THR A 115 -1.64 5.33 -8.56
N CYS A 116 -0.59 5.80 -7.91
CA CYS A 116 -0.27 5.39 -6.54
C CYS A 116 -1.47 5.60 -5.60
N ALA A 117 -2.36 6.57 -5.90
CA ALA A 117 -3.57 6.87 -5.14
C ALA A 117 -4.61 5.74 -5.12
N SER A 118 -4.53 4.81 -6.08
CA SER A 118 -5.45 3.67 -6.17
C SER A 118 -5.23 2.65 -5.04
N CYS A 119 -4.05 2.67 -4.41
CA CYS A 119 -3.73 1.82 -3.27
C CYS A 119 -3.32 2.63 -2.04
N HIS A 120 -2.64 3.76 -2.24
CA HIS A 120 -2.17 4.63 -1.19
C HIS A 120 -3.05 5.87 -1.04
N SER A 121 -3.12 6.41 0.17
CA SER A 121 -3.68 7.71 0.42
C SER A 121 -2.73 8.53 1.26
N MET A 122 -2.57 9.80 0.88
CA MET A 122 -1.89 10.78 1.72
C MET A 122 -2.82 11.38 2.76
N HIS A 123 -4.13 11.15 2.66
CA HIS A 123 -5.12 11.61 3.63
C HIS A 123 -5.89 10.44 4.23
N PHE A 124 -6.16 10.46 5.53
CA PHE A 124 -7.01 9.45 6.18
C PHE A 124 -6.58 8.00 5.92
N ALA A 125 -5.29 7.76 5.76
CA ALA A 125 -4.76 6.47 5.38
C ALA A 125 -4.58 5.53 6.57
N LYS A 126 -4.48 4.23 6.28
CA LYS A 126 -4.10 3.21 7.26
C LYS A 126 -2.58 3.09 7.33
N GLN A 127 -2.10 2.07 8.04
CA GLN A 127 -0.68 1.79 8.19
C GLN A 127 0.01 1.69 6.82
N GLY A 128 1.19 2.30 6.68
CA GLY A 128 1.91 2.32 5.39
C GLY A 128 1.21 3.13 4.30
N LEU A 129 0.30 4.03 4.69
CA LEU A 129 -0.45 4.92 3.81
C LEU A 129 -1.41 4.19 2.87
N THR A 130 -1.85 2.96 3.16
CA THR A 130 -2.78 2.25 2.27
C THR A 130 -4.24 2.64 2.54
N LEU A 131 -5.10 2.55 1.52
CA LEU A 131 -6.55 2.79 1.64
C LEU A 131 -7.23 1.72 2.48
N TYR A 132 -6.81 0.47 2.29
CA TYR A 132 -7.28 -0.69 3.03
C TYR A 132 -6.08 -1.38 3.67
N VAL A 133 -6.32 -2.04 4.80
CA VAL A 133 -5.32 -2.92 5.39
C VAL A 133 -5.26 -4.21 4.58
N GLU A 134 -4.07 -4.81 4.54
CA GLU A 134 -3.96 -6.25 4.26
C GLU A 134 -4.45 -6.68 2.87
N SER A 135 -4.82 -7.96 2.72
CA SER A 135 -5.33 -8.54 1.48
C SER A 135 -6.61 -7.85 0.97
N ASN A 136 -7.34 -7.14 1.84
CA ASN A 136 -8.54 -6.38 1.43
C ASN A 136 -8.21 -5.28 0.42
N LEU A 137 -6.99 -4.73 0.43
CA LEU A 137 -6.53 -3.79 -0.59
C LEU A 137 -6.58 -4.39 -2.00
N CYS A 138 -6.12 -5.64 -2.12
CA CYS A 138 -6.10 -6.36 -3.39
C CYS A 138 -7.54 -6.74 -3.82
N MET A 139 -8.38 -7.10 -2.85
CA MET A 139 -9.75 -7.54 -3.10
C MET A 139 -10.69 -6.41 -3.56
N ASN A 140 -10.30 -5.14 -3.41
CA ASN A 140 -11.05 -4.02 -3.94
C ASN A 140 -11.23 -4.11 -5.46
N CYS A 141 -10.27 -4.73 -6.17
CA CYS A 141 -10.35 -4.96 -7.61
C CYS A 141 -10.34 -6.46 -7.98
N HIS A 142 -9.77 -7.33 -7.13
CA HIS A 142 -9.64 -8.76 -7.37
C HIS A 142 -10.66 -9.61 -6.59
N THR A 143 -11.94 -9.23 -6.60
CA THR A 143 -13.01 -9.86 -5.81
C THR A 143 -13.07 -11.38 -5.97
N GLU A 144 -12.90 -11.89 -7.19
CA GLU A 144 -12.99 -13.32 -7.51
C GLU A 144 -11.78 -14.15 -7.03
N LYS A 145 -10.69 -13.49 -6.61
CA LYS A 145 -9.45 -14.16 -6.22
C LYS A 145 -9.46 -14.70 -4.80
N ARG A 146 -10.41 -14.25 -3.96
CA ARG A 146 -10.56 -14.74 -2.58
C ARG A 146 -10.65 -16.26 -2.51
N LYS A 147 -11.39 -16.89 -3.43
CA LYS A 147 -11.57 -18.36 -3.50
C LYS A 147 -10.29 -19.12 -3.90
N GLN A 148 -9.29 -18.41 -4.40
CA GLN A 148 -8.04 -18.97 -4.90
C GLN A 148 -6.88 -18.80 -3.90
N MET A 149 -7.12 -18.15 -2.76
CA MET A 149 -6.11 -18.02 -1.71
C MET A 149 -5.86 -19.36 -1.02
N HIS A 150 -4.64 -19.51 -0.50
CA HIS A 150 -4.31 -20.61 0.37
C HIS A 150 -5.21 -20.57 1.62
N LYS A 151 -5.70 -21.74 2.05
CA LYS A 151 -6.52 -21.82 3.28
C LYS A 151 -5.65 -21.50 4.51
N PRO A 152 -6.21 -20.88 5.55
CA PRO A 152 -5.51 -20.74 6.81
C PRO A 152 -5.01 -22.09 7.32
N MET A 153 -3.77 -22.16 7.79
CA MET A 153 -3.21 -23.35 8.40
C MET A 153 -2.58 -22.98 9.74
N PRO A 154 -2.90 -23.68 10.84
CA PRO A 154 -2.14 -23.56 12.07
C PRO A 154 -0.70 -24.00 11.79
N MET A 155 0.30 -23.30 12.36
CA MET A 155 1.76 -23.50 12.18
C MET A 155 2.47 -22.70 11.06
N MET A 156 1.74 -21.94 10.23
CA MET A 156 2.37 -21.07 9.21
C MET A 156 3.31 -20.01 9.84
N ALA A 157 2.92 -19.44 10.98
CA ALA A 157 3.66 -18.41 11.71
C ALA A 157 5.10 -18.83 12.06
N ALA A 158 5.23 -20.04 12.60
CA ALA A 158 6.48 -20.56 13.16
C ALA A 158 7.53 -20.82 12.07
N LEU A 159 7.09 -21.09 10.83
CA LEU A 159 7.97 -21.44 9.71
C LEU A 159 8.41 -20.23 8.88
N ALA A 160 7.59 -19.18 8.78
CA ALA A 160 7.86 -18.05 7.88
C ALA A 160 8.99 -17.12 8.35
N SER A 161 9.26 -17.05 9.65
CA SER A 161 10.32 -16.23 10.24
C SER A 161 11.72 -16.55 9.69
N THR A 162 11.93 -17.76 9.16
CA THR A 162 13.24 -18.25 8.72
C THR A 162 13.58 -17.95 7.26
N LYS A 163 12.60 -17.61 6.40
CA LYS A 163 12.79 -17.56 4.93
C LYS A 163 12.45 -16.21 4.27
N LYS A 164 12.35 -15.11 5.04
CA LYS A 164 11.97 -13.76 4.52
C LYS A 164 10.66 -13.78 3.70
N ILE A 165 9.75 -14.68 4.07
CA ILE A 165 8.43 -14.79 3.46
C ILE A 165 7.48 -13.84 4.18
N ARG A 166 6.77 -13.02 3.40
CA ARG A 166 5.78 -12.09 3.95
C ARG A 166 4.49 -12.85 4.23
N LEU A 167 4.11 -12.91 5.50
CA LEU A 167 2.79 -13.36 5.93
C LEU A 167 1.98 -12.16 6.43
N GLU A 168 0.67 -12.36 6.47
CA GLU A 168 -0.31 -11.42 6.99
C GLU A 168 -1.12 -12.15 8.06
N ASN A 169 -1.08 -11.67 9.31
CA ASN A 169 -1.68 -12.36 10.46
C ASN A 169 -1.34 -13.86 10.49
N GLU A 170 -0.06 -14.16 10.28
CA GLU A 170 0.48 -15.53 10.27
C GLU A 170 -0.08 -16.43 9.16
N GLN A 171 -0.71 -15.85 8.13
CA GLN A 171 -1.30 -16.57 7.01
C GLN A 171 -0.68 -16.14 5.67
N VAL A 172 -0.76 -17.05 4.70
CA VAL A 172 -0.42 -16.76 3.31
C VAL A 172 -1.44 -15.77 2.75
N ALA A 173 -0.95 -14.64 2.29
CA ALA A 173 -1.72 -13.55 1.71
C ALA A 173 -1.27 -13.29 0.27
N CYS A 174 -1.95 -12.36 -0.41
CA CYS A 174 -1.60 -11.99 -1.78
C CYS A 174 -0.12 -11.58 -1.90
N GLN A 175 0.37 -10.81 -0.93
CA GLN A 175 1.74 -10.30 -0.91
C GLN A 175 2.80 -11.33 -0.49
N THR A 176 2.40 -12.54 -0.11
CA THR A 176 3.34 -13.65 0.13
C THR A 176 4.05 -14.03 -1.16
N CYS A 177 3.28 -14.12 -2.25
CA CYS A 177 3.77 -14.55 -3.56
C CYS A 177 3.92 -13.39 -4.55
N HIS A 178 3.06 -12.37 -4.43
CA HIS A 178 3.05 -11.22 -5.34
C HIS A 178 3.69 -9.98 -4.70
N SER A 179 4.30 -9.13 -5.51
CA SER A 179 4.78 -7.82 -5.09
C SER A 179 4.26 -6.75 -6.04
N PRO A 180 3.40 -5.83 -5.56
CA PRO A 180 2.88 -4.75 -6.39
C PRO A 180 3.95 -3.69 -6.73
N HIS A 181 5.05 -3.65 -5.97
CA HIS A 181 6.23 -2.83 -6.26
C HIS A 181 7.37 -3.80 -6.58
N ASN A 182 7.85 -3.80 -7.82
CA ASN A 182 8.91 -4.72 -8.23
C ASN A 182 10.02 -3.97 -8.97
N GLU A 183 11.27 -4.38 -8.73
CA GLU A 183 12.42 -3.88 -9.47
C GLU A 183 12.44 -4.43 -10.90
N GLN A 184 11.82 -5.61 -11.12
CA GLN A 184 11.62 -6.22 -12.43
C GLN A 184 10.17 -6.69 -12.64
N ILE A 185 9.61 -6.43 -13.83
CA ILE A 185 8.27 -6.91 -14.18
C ILE A 185 8.32 -8.43 -14.36
N SER A 186 8.06 -9.16 -13.28
CA SER A 186 7.80 -10.58 -13.37
C SER A 186 6.39 -10.82 -13.90
N LYS A 187 6.21 -11.96 -14.57
CA LYS A 187 4.89 -12.37 -15.04
C LYS A 187 3.94 -12.45 -13.83
N HIS A 188 2.81 -11.74 -13.90
CA HIS A 188 1.81 -11.66 -12.83
C HIS A 188 2.32 -11.05 -11.50
N TYR A 189 3.36 -10.21 -11.53
CA TYR A 189 3.89 -9.53 -10.34
C TYR A 189 4.36 -10.50 -9.23
N LEU A 190 4.85 -11.68 -9.60
CA LEU A 190 5.49 -12.60 -8.66
C LEU A 190 6.77 -12.00 -8.04
N ARG A 191 7.08 -12.35 -6.80
CA ARG A 191 8.36 -11.94 -6.17
C ARG A 191 9.54 -12.56 -6.91
N GLU A 192 10.64 -11.82 -7.01
CA GLU A 192 11.83 -12.19 -7.80
C GLU A 192 12.51 -13.47 -7.27
N LYS A 193 12.47 -13.72 -5.96
CA LYS A 193 13.04 -14.91 -5.33
C LYS A 193 12.05 -16.07 -5.32
N LYS A 194 11.74 -16.58 -6.52
CA LYS A 194 10.88 -17.75 -6.71
C LYS A 194 11.38 -18.95 -5.88
N ASP A 195 12.68 -19.15 -5.80
CA ASP A 195 13.27 -20.29 -5.09
C ASP A 195 13.02 -20.23 -3.59
N ASP A 196 13.13 -19.06 -2.96
CA ASP A 196 12.80 -18.87 -1.54
C ASP A 196 11.33 -19.23 -1.27
N LEU A 197 10.42 -18.84 -2.18
CA LEU A 197 9.00 -19.16 -2.10
C LEU A 197 8.77 -20.67 -2.26
N LEU A 198 9.37 -21.31 -3.27
CA LEU A 198 9.25 -22.74 -3.49
C LEU A 198 9.83 -23.54 -2.31
N GLN A 199 10.98 -23.13 -1.78
CA GLN A 199 11.60 -23.76 -0.62
C GLN A 199 10.73 -23.58 0.64
N PHE A 200 10.03 -22.46 0.78
CA PHE A 200 9.05 -22.28 1.85
C PHE A 200 7.89 -23.27 1.70
N CYS A 201 7.26 -23.31 0.53
CA CYS A 201 6.12 -24.20 0.26
C CYS A 201 6.49 -25.69 0.37
N SER A 202 7.71 -26.06 -0.01
CA SER A 202 8.19 -27.45 0.05
C SER A 202 8.34 -27.99 1.46
N THR A 203 8.38 -27.12 2.47
CA THR A 203 8.37 -27.52 3.88
C THR A 203 7.14 -28.37 4.22
N CYS A 204 5.99 -28.12 3.57
CA CYS A 204 4.76 -28.89 3.77
C CYS A 204 4.35 -29.68 2.53
N HIS A 205 4.60 -29.16 1.33
CA HIS A 205 4.15 -29.79 0.08
C HIS A 205 5.19 -30.72 -0.56
N GLY A 206 6.41 -30.80 -0.02
CA GLY A 206 7.48 -31.67 -0.50
C GLY A 206 7.75 -31.52 -2.00
N GLU A 207 7.99 -32.63 -2.67
CA GLU A 207 8.27 -32.70 -4.12
C GLU A 207 7.10 -32.20 -4.99
N GLY A 208 5.87 -32.23 -4.47
CA GLY A 208 4.67 -31.75 -5.18
C GLY A 208 4.60 -30.23 -5.37
N THR A 209 5.47 -29.48 -4.70
CA THR A 209 5.44 -28.00 -4.67
C THR A 209 5.48 -27.36 -6.04
N ILE A 210 6.39 -27.81 -6.92
CA ILE A 210 6.56 -27.24 -8.26
C ILE A 210 5.29 -27.48 -9.09
N THR A 211 4.72 -28.68 -9.01
CA THR A 211 3.47 -29.03 -9.71
C THR A 211 2.30 -28.18 -9.25
N ILE A 212 2.16 -27.94 -7.94
CA ILE A 212 1.11 -27.07 -7.38
C ILE A 212 1.29 -25.63 -7.88
N PHE A 213 2.51 -25.10 -7.78
CA PHE A 213 2.84 -23.75 -8.22
C PHE A 213 2.55 -23.54 -9.71
N ASP A 214 2.97 -24.50 -10.55
CA ASP A 214 2.77 -24.47 -11.99
C ASP A 214 1.30 -24.59 -12.36
N ASN A 215 0.55 -25.50 -11.72
CA ASN A 215 -0.87 -25.70 -12.01
C ASN A 215 -1.70 -24.43 -11.72
N TYR A 216 -1.34 -23.70 -10.67
CA TYR A 216 -1.99 -22.44 -10.33
C TYR A 216 -1.79 -21.37 -11.42
N HIS A 217 -0.58 -21.28 -11.99
CA HIS A 217 -0.24 -20.27 -13.01
C HIS A 217 -0.48 -20.73 -14.46
N LYS A 218 -0.50 -22.04 -14.75
CA LYS A 218 -0.83 -22.61 -16.09
C LYS A 218 -2.31 -22.50 -16.43
N LYS A 219 -3.22 -22.49 -15.46
CA LYS A 219 -4.67 -22.27 -15.71
C LYS A 219 -4.99 -20.89 -16.28
N LEU A 220 -4.07 -19.92 -16.19
CA LEU A 220 -4.25 -18.56 -16.72
C LEU A 220 -3.76 -18.40 -18.17
N SER A 221 -2.90 -19.30 -18.68
CA SER A 221 -2.41 -19.22 -20.07
C SER A 221 -3.31 -19.94 -21.08
N LYS A 222 -4.20 -20.83 -20.64
CA LYS A 222 -5.12 -21.58 -21.51
C LYS A 222 -6.43 -20.85 -21.85
N LYS A 223 -6.69 -19.67 -21.24
CA LYS A 223 -7.93 -18.91 -21.46
C LYS A 223 -7.81 -17.76 -22.48
N ASN A 224 -6.64 -17.60 -23.11
CA ASN A 224 -6.37 -16.58 -24.14
C ASN A 224 -6.04 -17.21 -25.51
N LYS A 225 -6.68 -18.33 -25.87
CA LYS A 225 -6.79 -18.77 -27.26
C LYS A 225 -8.25 -18.64 -27.69
#